data_AF-A0A6B9T9S7-F1
#
_entry.id   AF-A0A6B9T9S7-F1
#
_cell.length_a   1.000
_cell.length_b   1.000
_cell.length_c   1.000
_cell.angle_alpha   90.00
_cell.angle_beta   90.00
_cell.angle_gamma   90.00
#
_symmetry.space_group_name_H-M   'P 1'
#
loop_
_entity.id
_entity.type
_entity.pdbx_description
1 polymer ?
#
loop_
_entity_poly.entity_id
_entity_poly.type
_entity_poly.pdbx_seq_one_letter_code
_entity_poly.pdbx_strand_id
1 'polypeptide(L)'
;MSVTKVEYLERFIEAVDRVIAGRPGSISEDRWLVNYYDAEKLPIVSGYLDCDDERVRAETVLLLSDVHERAVLGKVREMRQKDSERVRLACIGYLSTIQRDDELIPQLFDVMDHSSGNEFMKAAARMASVAREEDVPHLRRIYGQVGGEMRSAVRVALDRVISRNPSLQPKRDLILSVPVYPNEGEFERFLDSSIEYLDVRYRNNVLPLEKVKLATFNNVARALAKMRTRLYNETDNLQFYGPDKTDRARELNSLIAWANADLSKKEVVGTERSRSHVCPRCGEMMVCYKGMWICPDCGTL
;
A
#
# COMPACT_ATOMS: atom_id res chain seq x y z
N MET A 1 4.61 -18.44 6.14
CA MET A 1 3.15 -18.59 6.33
C MET A 1 2.63 -17.27 6.88
N SER A 2 1.60 -16.69 6.27
CA SER A 2 0.96 -15.48 6.78
C SER A 2 0.05 -15.83 7.96
N VAL A 3 0.28 -15.19 9.10
CA VAL A 3 -0.57 -15.35 10.29
C VAL A 3 -1.86 -14.57 10.09
N THR A 4 -2.99 -15.21 10.36
CA THR A 4 -4.30 -14.60 10.24
C THR A 4 -4.55 -13.63 11.41
N LYS A 5 -5.50 -12.70 11.23
CA LYS A 5 -5.92 -11.81 12.31
C LYS A 5 -6.48 -12.56 13.52
N VAL A 6 -7.14 -13.70 13.28
CA VAL A 6 -7.73 -14.54 14.33
C VAL A 6 -6.63 -15.19 15.16
N GLU A 7 -5.65 -15.85 14.52
CA GLU A 7 -4.51 -16.46 15.23
C GLU A 7 -3.70 -15.41 16.02
N TYR A 8 -3.52 -14.21 15.46
CA TYR A 8 -2.84 -13.12 16.16
C TYR A 8 -3.65 -12.66 17.39
N LEU A 9 -4.96 -12.47 17.22
CA LEU A 9 -5.87 -12.07 18.30
C LEU A 9 -5.89 -13.10 19.43
N GLU A 10 -6.04 -14.38 19.11
CA GLU A 10 -6.07 -15.47 20.11
C GLU A 10 -4.81 -15.45 20.96
N ARG A 11 -3.63 -15.40 20.33
CA ARG A 11 -2.36 -15.35 21.06
C ARG A 11 -2.21 -14.06 21.86
N PHE A 12 -2.64 -12.93 21.31
CA PHE A 12 -2.59 -11.64 22.01
C PHE A 12 -3.48 -11.64 23.26
N ILE A 13 -4.70 -12.19 23.18
CA ILE A 13 -5.61 -12.33 24.33
C ILE A 13 -5.01 -13.27 25.38
N GLU A 14 -4.45 -14.41 24.99
CA GLU A 14 -3.77 -15.30 25.94
C GLU A 14 -2.61 -14.58 26.66
N ALA A 15 -1.86 -13.74 25.95
CA ALA A 15 -0.81 -12.92 26.53
C ALA A 15 -1.39 -11.91 27.53
N VAL A 16 -2.49 -11.23 27.19
CA VAL A 16 -3.21 -10.32 28.09
C VAL A 16 -3.65 -11.04 29.38
N ASP A 17 -4.27 -12.21 29.27
CA ASP A 17 -4.71 -12.99 30.43
C ASP A 17 -3.54 -13.35 31.36
N ARG A 18 -2.37 -13.68 30.77
CA ARG A 18 -1.15 -13.97 31.53
C ARG A 18 -0.62 -12.73 32.24
N VAL A 19 -0.63 -11.56 31.60
CA VAL A 19 -0.25 -10.28 32.25
C VAL A 19 -1.17 -9.97 33.42
N ILE A 20 -2.49 -10.11 33.24
CA ILE A 20 -3.48 -9.91 34.29
C ILE A 20 -3.23 -10.87 35.47
N ALA A 21 -2.92 -12.13 35.16
CA ALA A 21 -2.52 -13.15 36.13
C ALA A 21 -1.14 -12.93 36.78
N GLY A 22 -0.46 -11.81 36.49
CA GLY A 22 0.78 -11.42 37.14
C GLY A 22 2.04 -11.96 36.48
N ARG A 23 1.98 -12.36 35.20
CA ARG A 23 3.16 -12.78 34.41
C ARG A 23 3.60 -11.65 33.47
N PRO A 24 4.47 -10.74 33.93
CA PRO A 24 4.95 -9.65 33.09
C PRO A 24 5.77 -10.16 31.90
N GLY A 25 5.81 -9.38 30.83
CA GLY A 25 6.50 -9.69 29.58
C GLY A 25 5.73 -10.62 28.64
N SER A 26 4.54 -11.09 29.03
CA SER A 26 3.77 -12.03 28.22
C SER A 26 3.31 -11.43 26.88
N ILE A 27 3.16 -10.10 26.80
CA ILE A 27 2.90 -9.38 25.54
C ILE A 27 4.21 -8.85 24.97
N SER A 28 4.96 -8.06 25.74
CA SER A 28 6.09 -7.28 25.22
C SER A 28 7.31 -8.12 24.86
N GLU A 29 7.53 -9.25 25.53
CA GLU A 29 8.67 -10.14 25.26
C GLU A 29 8.29 -11.30 24.32
N ASP A 30 7.03 -11.39 23.89
CA ASP A 30 6.60 -12.41 22.95
C ASP A 30 7.06 -12.08 21.52
N ARG A 31 8.23 -12.65 21.17
CA ARG A 31 8.82 -12.52 19.83
C ARG A 31 7.87 -12.95 18.71
N TRP A 32 6.92 -13.83 18.97
CA TRP A 32 5.93 -14.20 17.95
C TRP A 32 5.01 -13.01 17.66
N LEU A 33 4.50 -12.32 18.70
CA LEU A 33 3.65 -11.14 18.52
C LEU A 33 4.39 -10.04 17.77
N VAL A 34 5.68 -9.85 18.05
CA VAL A 34 6.54 -8.89 17.34
C VAL A 34 6.73 -9.31 15.87
N ASN A 35 7.15 -10.54 15.62
CA ASN A 35 7.51 -11.01 14.27
C ASN A 35 6.32 -11.12 13.31
N TYR A 36 5.11 -11.35 13.83
CA TYR A 36 3.90 -11.51 13.03
C TYR A 36 2.97 -10.29 13.07
N TYR A 37 3.42 -9.18 13.66
CA TYR A 37 2.71 -7.92 13.59
C TYR A 37 2.75 -7.34 12.17
N ASP A 38 1.61 -6.80 11.73
CA ASP A 38 1.53 -5.84 10.64
C ASP A 38 0.41 -4.85 10.90
N ALA A 39 0.35 -3.79 10.10
CA ALA A 39 -0.59 -2.69 10.26
C ALA A 39 -2.06 -3.12 10.31
N GLU A 40 -2.42 -4.26 9.72
CA GLU A 40 -3.80 -4.73 9.76
C GLU A 40 -4.21 -5.29 11.14
N LYS A 41 -3.23 -5.61 12.00
CA LYS A 41 -3.41 -6.05 13.38
C LYS A 41 -3.45 -4.87 14.35
N LEU A 42 -3.17 -3.65 13.91
CA LEU A 42 -3.25 -2.47 14.75
C LEU A 42 -4.58 -2.37 15.52
N PRO A 43 -5.77 -2.58 14.91
CA PRO A 43 -7.04 -2.49 15.65
C PRO A 43 -7.19 -3.52 16.78
N ILE A 44 -6.51 -4.67 16.68
CA ILE A 44 -6.48 -5.68 17.75
C ILE A 44 -5.69 -5.15 18.95
N VAL A 45 -4.51 -4.60 18.68
CA VAL A 45 -3.55 -4.19 19.72
C VAL A 45 -3.93 -2.84 20.33
N SER A 46 -4.31 -1.86 19.51
CA SER A 46 -4.55 -0.49 19.94
C SER A 46 -5.72 -0.35 20.90
N GLY A 47 -6.72 -1.25 20.84
CA GLY A 47 -7.84 -1.25 21.77
C GLY A 47 -7.41 -1.48 23.23
N TYR A 48 -6.28 -2.15 23.45
CA TYR A 48 -5.73 -2.42 24.79
C TYR A 48 -4.90 -1.25 25.33
N LEU A 49 -4.77 -0.15 24.60
CA LEU A 49 -4.27 1.11 25.15
C LEU A 49 -5.30 1.82 26.04
N ASP A 50 -6.56 1.37 26.01
CA ASP A 50 -7.68 1.92 26.78
C ASP A 50 -8.24 0.93 27.82
N CYS A 51 -7.64 -0.25 27.98
CA CYS A 51 -8.10 -1.23 28.97
C CYS A 51 -7.81 -0.77 30.40
N ASP A 52 -8.53 -1.29 31.40
CA ASP A 52 -8.39 -0.83 32.80
C ASP A 52 -7.05 -1.22 33.45
N ASP A 53 -6.47 -2.36 33.08
CA ASP A 53 -5.23 -2.85 33.68
C ASP A 53 -3.99 -2.10 33.14
N GLU A 54 -3.33 -1.33 34.01
CA GLU A 54 -2.13 -0.57 33.66
C GLU A 54 -0.94 -1.43 33.22
N ARG A 55 -0.86 -2.70 33.64
CA ARG A 55 0.21 -3.61 33.21
C ARG A 55 0.03 -3.99 31.75
N VAL A 56 -1.21 -4.27 31.36
CA VAL A 56 -1.57 -4.58 29.97
C VAL A 56 -1.35 -3.36 29.08
N ARG A 57 -1.78 -2.16 29.51
CA ARG A 57 -1.50 -0.91 28.76
C ARG A 57 0.01 -0.71 28.57
N ALA A 58 0.80 -0.87 29.63
CA ALA A 58 2.25 -0.68 29.57
C ALA A 58 2.93 -1.68 28.63
N GLU A 59 2.61 -2.98 28.71
CA GLU A 59 3.19 -3.97 27.79
C GLU A 59 2.72 -3.80 26.35
N THR A 60 1.49 -3.35 26.14
CA THR A 60 0.97 -3.01 24.81
C THR A 60 1.78 -1.86 24.19
N VAL A 61 2.11 -0.82 24.97
CA VAL A 61 2.98 0.27 24.51
C VAL A 61 4.39 -0.24 24.17
N LEU A 62 4.94 -1.17 24.95
CA LEU A 62 6.25 -1.77 24.67
C LEU A 62 6.24 -2.60 23.38
N LEU A 63 5.21 -3.44 23.16
CA LEU A 63 5.04 -4.16 21.90
C LEU A 63 4.99 -3.21 20.70
N LEU A 64 4.20 -2.13 20.81
CA LEU A 64 4.06 -1.12 19.76
C LEU A 64 5.37 -0.35 19.49
N SER A 65 6.22 -0.21 20.52
CA SER A 65 7.58 0.33 20.38
C SER A 65 8.47 -0.62 19.57
N ASP A 66 8.45 -1.92 19.88
CA ASP A 66 9.31 -2.93 19.22
C ASP A 66 8.96 -3.13 17.75
N VAL A 67 7.69 -2.95 17.38
CA VAL A 67 7.22 -3.04 15.98
C VAL A 67 7.26 -1.69 15.26
N HIS A 68 7.76 -0.63 15.91
CA HIS A 68 7.87 0.73 15.37
C HIS A 68 6.52 1.30 14.85
N GLU A 69 5.42 1.01 15.55
CA GLU A 69 4.08 1.41 15.12
C GLU A 69 3.79 2.88 15.42
N ARG A 70 3.75 3.73 14.39
CA ARG A 70 3.58 5.18 14.52
C ARG A 70 2.13 5.64 14.63
N ALA A 71 1.16 4.85 14.20
CA ALA A 71 -0.24 5.26 14.16
C ALA A 71 -0.81 5.63 15.55
N VAL A 72 -0.21 5.09 16.63
CA VAL A 72 -0.61 5.36 18.01
C VAL A 72 0.12 6.54 18.66
N LEU A 73 1.01 7.24 17.94
CA LEU A 73 1.86 8.30 18.50
C LEU A 73 1.07 9.38 19.26
N GLY A 74 -0.09 9.80 18.72
CA GLY A 74 -0.96 10.77 19.38
C GLY A 74 -1.50 10.27 20.71
N LYS A 75 -1.97 9.02 20.75
CA LYS A 75 -2.48 8.36 21.96
C LYS A 75 -1.39 8.16 23.00
N VAL A 76 -0.20 7.68 22.60
CA VAL A 76 0.93 7.48 23.51
C VAL A 76 1.40 8.80 24.14
N ARG A 77 1.37 9.91 23.39
CA ARG A 77 1.66 11.25 23.94
C ARG A 77 0.66 11.67 25.01
N GLU A 78 -0.62 11.36 24.82
CA GLU A 78 -1.64 11.62 25.83
C GLU A 78 -1.44 10.76 27.09
N MET A 79 -1.24 9.45 26.91
CA MET A 79 -1.01 8.50 28.01
C MET A 79 0.21 8.91 28.85
N ARG A 80 1.29 9.39 28.20
CA ARG A 80 2.47 9.93 28.90
C ARG A 80 2.14 11.06 29.90
N GLN A 81 1.09 11.85 29.65
CA GLN A 81 0.73 12.97 30.52
C GLN A 81 -0.28 12.59 31.60
N LYS A 82 -1.19 11.65 31.31
CA LYS A 82 -2.39 11.41 32.13
C LYS A 82 -2.45 10.04 32.81
N ASP A 83 -1.66 9.07 32.35
CA ASP A 83 -1.73 7.69 32.81
C ASP A 83 -0.84 7.42 34.04
N SER A 84 -0.85 6.19 34.55
CA SER A 84 -0.07 5.75 35.70
C SER A 84 1.44 5.82 35.45
N GLU A 85 2.23 5.84 36.51
CA GLU A 85 3.70 5.91 36.41
C GLU A 85 4.29 4.80 35.51
N ARG A 86 3.80 3.56 35.67
CA ARG A 86 4.25 2.41 34.87
C ARG A 86 4.01 2.65 33.38
N VAL A 87 2.81 3.08 33.01
CA VAL A 87 2.46 3.36 31.60
C VAL A 87 3.28 4.54 31.07
N ARG A 88 3.43 5.61 31.86
CA ARG A 88 4.23 6.78 31.47
C ARG A 88 5.68 6.42 31.17
N LEU A 89 6.29 5.51 31.93
CA LEU A 89 7.64 5.00 31.66
C LEU A 89 7.71 4.23 30.34
N ALA A 90 6.73 3.35 30.06
CA ALA A 90 6.65 2.65 28.77
C ALA A 90 6.48 3.64 27.60
N CYS A 91 5.65 4.67 27.78
CA CYS A 91 5.47 5.73 26.78
C CYS A 91 6.78 6.51 26.52
N ILE A 92 7.61 6.75 27.54
CA ILE A 92 8.92 7.38 27.35
C ILE A 92 9.80 6.50 26.46
N GLY A 93 9.87 5.20 26.75
CA GLY A 93 10.60 4.23 25.92
C GLY A 93 10.15 4.27 24.46
N TYR A 94 8.85 4.17 24.22
CA TYR A 94 8.26 4.27 22.88
C TYR A 94 8.66 5.58 22.17
N LEU A 95 8.49 6.73 22.83
CA LEU A 95 8.78 8.03 22.20
C LEU A 95 10.27 8.19 21.89
N SER A 96 11.16 7.68 22.74
CA SER A 96 12.60 7.65 22.46
C SER A 96 12.94 6.75 21.26
N THR A 97 12.26 5.62 21.10
CA THR A 97 12.43 4.75 19.91
C THR A 97 12.04 5.48 18.64
N ILE A 98 10.86 6.10 18.61
CA ILE A 98 10.40 6.85 17.43
C ILE A 98 11.32 8.02 17.09
N GLN A 99 11.81 8.74 18.11
CA GLN A 99 12.77 9.82 17.89
C GLN A 99 14.08 9.31 17.26
N ARG A 100 14.63 8.19 17.75
CA ARG A 100 15.83 7.58 17.17
C ARG A 100 15.61 7.15 15.72
N ASP A 101 14.42 6.64 15.41
CA ASP A 101 14.07 6.30 14.04
C ASP A 101 14.05 7.55 13.14
N ASP A 102 13.49 8.66 13.61
CA ASP A 102 13.49 9.94 12.88
C ASP A 102 14.92 10.47 12.61
N GLU A 103 15.83 10.31 13.58
CA GLU A 103 17.25 10.68 13.45
C GLU A 103 18.04 9.72 12.53
N LEU A 104 17.58 8.47 12.41
CA LEU A 104 18.21 7.43 11.58
C LEU A 104 17.82 7.54 10.10
N ILE A 105 16.58 7.94 9.78
CA ILE A 105 16.06 8.00 8.39
C ILE A 105 16.98 8.75 7.42
N PRO A 106 17.51 9.96 7.73
CA PRO A 106 18.42 10.66 6.83
C PRO A 106 19.70 9.88 6.53
N GLN A 107 20.24 9.16 7.52
CA GLN A 107 21.44 8.33 7.35
C GLN A 107 21.17 7.11 6.47
N LEU A 108 19.98 6.50 6.60
CA LEU A 108 19.58 5.40 5.72
C LEU A 108 19.40 5.87 4.27
N PHE A 109 18.84 7.06 4.07
CA PHE A 109 18.76 7.65 2.74
C PHE A 109 20.14 7.90 2.15
N ASP A 110 21.07 8.46 2.92
CA ASP A 110 22.44 8.69 2.46
C ASP A 110 23.12 7.39 1.99
N VAL A 111 22.96 6.29 2.74
CA VAL A 111 23.44 4.97 2.32
C VAL A 111 22.73 4.48 1.05
N MET A 112 21.41 4.66 0.94
CA MET A 112 20.67 4.19 -0.23
C MET A 112 20.93 5.02 -1.49
N ASP A 113 21.30 6.29 -1.35
CA ASP A 113 21.65 7.17 -2.47
C ASP A 113 23.06 6.90 -2.99
N HIS A 114 23.99 6.48 -2.13
CA HIS A 114 25.43 6.43 -2.46
C HIS A 114 26.08 5.04 -2.40
N SER A 115 25.44 4.04 -1.79
CA SER A 115 25.96 2.67 -1.70
C SER A 115 25.21 1.68 -2.59
N SER A 116 25.81 0.50 -2.78
CA SER A 116 25.21 -0.63 -3.48
C SER A 116 25.45 -1.95 -2.72
N GLY A 117 24.80 -3.03 -3.16
CA GLY A 117 25.00 -4.35 -2.57
C GLY A 117 24.49 -4.44 -1.12
N ASN A 118 25.25 -5.11 -0.25
CA ASN A 118 24.79 -5.48 1.09
C ASN A 118 24.43 -4.28 1.99
N GLU A 119 25.17 -3.18 1.89
CA GLU A 119 24.89 -1.97 2.68
C GLU A 119 23.55 -1.35 2.29
N PHE A 120 23.31 -1.21 0.98
CA PHE A 120 22.03 -0.77 0.44
C PHE A 120 20.90 -1.69 0.92
N MET A 121 21.08 -3.02 0.82
CA MET A 121 20.04 -3.98 1.21
C MET A 121 19.69 -3.88 2.69
N LYS A 122 20.69 -3.68 3.57
CA LYS A 122 20.47 -3.43 5.00
C LYS A 122 19.73 -2.12 5.25
N ALA A 123 20.12 -1.05 4.55
CA ALA A 123 19.46 0.25 4.68
C ALA A 123 18.00 0.20 4.21
N ALA A 124 17.74 -0.40 3.04
CA ALA A 124 16.39 -0.60 2.51
C ALA A 124 15.52 -1.48 3.42
N ALA A 125 16.09 -2.56 3.99
CA ALA A 125 15.39 -3.40 4.96
C ALA A 125 15.05 -2.63 6.25
N ARG A 126 15.96 -1.78 6.74
CA ARG A 126 15.68 -0.90 7.89
C ARG A 126 14.62 0.14 7.54
N MET A 127 14.68 0.76 6.36
CA MET A 127 13.68 1.71 5.87
C MET A 127 12.28 1.10 5.83
N ALA A 128 12.15 -0.16 5.44
CA ALA A 128 10.86 -0.87 5.49
C ALA A 128 10.23 -0.88 6.89
N SER A 129 11.04 -0.74 7.94
CA SER A 129 10.60 -0.69 9.34
C SER A 129 10.43 0.73 9.88
N VAL A 130 11.14 1.73 9.39
CA VAL A 130 11.15 3.07 10.01
C VAL A 130 10.58 4.20 9.16
N ALA A 131 10.56 4.05 7.83
CA ALA A 131 10.17 5.11 6.91
C ALA A 131 8.71 5.56 7.11
N ARG A 132 8.50 6.86 6.90
CA ARG A 132 7.25 7.59 7.12
C ARG A 132 6.54 7.86 5.80
N GLU A 133 5.31 8.38 5.89
CA GLU A 133 4.53 8.74 4.70
C GLU A 133 5.24 9.82 3.86
N GLU A 134 5.84 10.82 4.50
CA GLU A 134 6.60 11.90 3.86
C GLU A 134 7.88 11.44 3.16
N ASP A 135 8.37 10.24 3.47
CA ASP A 135 9.61 9.68 2.90
C ASP A 135 9.36 8.97 1.55
N VAL A 136 8.09 8.75 1.18
CA VAL A 136 7.69 8.07 -0.06
C VAL A 136 8.30 8.69 -1.33
N PRO A 137 8.32 10.03 -1.52
CA PRO A 137 8.91 10.64 -2.70
C PRO A 137 10.40 10.32 -2.89
N HIS A 138 11.20 10.33 -1.80
CA HIS A 138 12.63 10.03 -1.88
C HIS A 138 12.84 8.53 -2.12
N LEU A 139 12.12 7.65 -1.42
CA LEU A 139 12.15 6.21 -1.71
C LEU A 139 11.77 5.90 -3.17
N ARG A 140 10.78 6.60 -3.72
CA ARG A 140 10.42 6.48 -5.14
C ARG A 140 11.55 6.92 -6.06
N ARG A 141 12.24 8.04 -5.77
CA ARG A 141 13.40 8.47 -6.57
C ARG A 141 14.45 7.36 -6.67
N ILE A 142 14.84 6.77 -5.54
CA ILE A 142 15.79 5.66 -5.48
C ILE A 142 15.24 4.46 -6.26
N TYR A 143 13.96 4.14 -6.10
CA TYR A 143 13.28 3.04 -6.81
C TYR A 143 13.43 3.12 -8.34
N GLY A 144 13.42 4.33 -8.90
CA GLY A 144 13.65 4.60 -10.31
C GLY A 144 15.11 4.50 -10.76
N GLN A 145 16.06 4.74 -9.85
CA GLN A 145 17.50 4.77 -10.14
C GLN A 145 18.16 3.38 -10.05
N VAL A 146 17.60 2.47 -9.25
CA VAL A 146 18.19 1.14 -9.02
C VAL A 146 17.51 0.04 -9.83
N GLY A 147 18.25 -1.05 -10.09
CA GLY A 147 17.76 -2.26 -10.76
C GLY A 147 17.82 -3.51 -9.85
N GLY A 148 17.33 -4.64 -10.38
CA GLY A 148 17.51 -5.97 -9.78
C GLY A 148 17.02 -6.12 -8.33
N GLU A 149 17.85 -6.73 -7.48
CA GLU A 149 17.53 -6.99 -6.07
C GLU A 149 17.36 -5.69 -5.26
N MET A 150 18.16 -4.66 -5.54
CA MET A 150 18.05 -3.35 -4.89
C MET A 150 16.67 -2.73 -5.15
N ARG A 151 16.18 -2.80 -6.39
CA ARG A 151 14.83 -2.37 -6.74
C ARG A 151 13.77 -3.15 -5.96
N SER A 152 13.95 -4.47 -5.82
CA SER A 152 13.03 -5.31 -5.07
C SER A 152 13.00 -4.94 -3.59
N ALA A 153 14.14 -4.59 -3.00
CA ALA A 153 14.21 -4.12 -1.61
C ALA A 153 13.51 -2.78 -1.39
N VAL A 154 13.70 -1.80 -2.28
CA VAL A 154 13.00 -0.51 -2.20
C VAL A 154 11.48 -0.70 -2.38
N ARG A 155 11.06 -1.59 -3.29
CA ARG A 155 9.65 -1.94 -3.45
C ARG A 155 9.07 -2.49 -2.15
N VAL A 156 9.79 -3.37 -1.44
CA VAL A 156 9.35 -3.88 -0.13
C VAL A 156 9.24 -2.75 0.89
N ALA A 157 10.20 -1.82 0.92
CA ALA A 157 10.12 -0.67 1.81
C ALA A 157 8.89 0.21 1.52
N LEU A 158 8.65 0.56 0.25
CA LEU A 158 7.46 1.29 -0.18
C LEU A 158 6.17 0.55 0.21
N ASP A 159 6.10 -0.76 -0.04
CA ASP A 159 4.92 -1.56 0.28
C ASP A 159 4.61 -1.57 1.80
N ARG A 160 5.64 -1.61 2.64
CA ARG A 160 5.50 -1.50 4.10
C ARG A 160 5.03 -0.12 4.54
N VAL A 161 5.55 0.95 3.94
CA VAL A 161 5.08 2.32 4.21
C VAL A 161 3.61 2.47 3.84
N ILE A 162 3.19 2.00 2.66
CA ILE A 162 1.78 2.02 2.23
C ILE A 162 0.90 1.21 3.19
N SER A 163 1.36 0.03 3.59
CA SER A 163 0.62 -0.85 4.51
C SER A 163 0.32 -0.18 5.85
N ARG A 164 1.26 0.59 6.39
CA ARG A 164 1.10 1.33 7.66
C ARG A 164 0.29 2.62 7.55
N ASN A 165 0.13 3.18 6.35
CA ASN A 165 -0.51 4.47 6.14
C ASN A 165 -1.76 4.29 5.25
N PRO A 166 -2.96 4.17 5.83
CA PRO A 166 -4.20 3.99 5.06
C PRO A 166 -4.46 5.07 4.01
N SER A 167 -3.98 6.30 4.23
CA SER A 167 -3.99 7.43 3.28
C SER A 167 -3.33 7.09 1.93
N LEU A 168 -2.36 6.17 1.94
CA LEU A 168 -1.59 5.78 0.75
C LEU A 168 -2.20 4.60 -0.01
N GLN A 169 -3.07 3.80 0.61
CA GLN A 169 -3.66 2.60 -0.01
C GLN A 169 -4.34 2.88 -1.36
N PRO A 170 -5.15 3.96 -1.53
CA PRO A 170 -5.77 4.27 -2.82
C PRO A 170 -4.75 4.56 -3.94
N LYS A 171 -3.52 4.91 -3.59
CA LYS A 171 -2.42 5.22 -4.51
C LYS A 171 -1.39 4.08 -4.60
N ARG A 172 -1.63 2.91 -3.99
CA ARG A 172 -0.66 1.80 -3.93
C ARG A 172 -0.05 1.47 -5.28
N ASP A 173 -0.89 1.25 -6.29
CA ASP A 173 -0.42 0.87 -7.63
C ASP A 173 0.44 1.95 -8.29
N LEU A 174 0.16 3.22 -7.99
CA LEU A 174 0.94 4.36 -8.46
C LEU A 174 2.28 4.43 -7.69
N ILE A 175 2.26 4.34 -6.37
CA ILE A 175 3.47 4.40 -5.54
C ILE A 175 4.41 3.22 -5.85
N LEU A 176 3.88 2.08 -6.26
CA LEU A 176 4.65 0.91 -6.66
C LEU A 176 4.94 0.84 -8.16
N SER A 177 4.43 1.77 -8.98
CA SER A 177 4.83 1.86 -10.38
C SER A 177 6.23 2.44 -10.49
N VAL A 178 7.05 1.80 -11.33
CA VAL A 178 8.47 2.15 -11.48
C VAL A 178 8.59 3.53 -12.13
N PRO A 179 9.26 4.51 -11.49
CA PRO A 179 9.54 5.79 -12.11
C PRO A 179 10.33 5.63 -13.41
N VAL A 180 10.15 6.57 -14.32
CA VAL A 180 10.79 6.54 -15.64
C VAL A 180 11.93 7.54 -15.67
N TYR A 181 13.02 7.21 -16.36
CA TYR A 181 14.10 8.16 -16.58
C TYR A 181 13.61 9.33 -17.44
N PRO A 182 14.13 10.55 -17.22
CA PRO A 182 13.73 11.70 -18.02
C PRO A 182 13.97 11.48 -19.52
N ASN A 183 12.90 11.44 -20.32
CA ASN A 183 12.97 11.43 -21.78
C ASN A 183 11.84 12.27 -22.37
N GLU A 184 12.16 13.52 -22.73
CA GLU A 184 11.19 14.49 -23.23
C GLU A 184 10.48 14.03 -24.50
N GLY A 185 11.22 13.47 -25.47
CA GLY A 185 10.64 13.03 -26.75
C GLY A 185 9.75 11.79 -26.63
N GLU A 186 9.96 10.92 -25.66
CA GLU A 186 9.00 9.86 -25.32
C GLU A 186 7.77 10.41 -24.61
N PHE A 187 7.98 11.34 -23.68
CA PHE A 187 6.87 11.95 -22.94
C PHE A 187 5.96 12.76 -23.86
N GLU A 188 6.52 13.50 -24.82
CA GLU A 188 5.76 14.25 -25.82
C GLU A 188 4.89 13.33 -26.69
N ARG A 189 5.46 12.26 -27.24
CA ARG A 189 4.70 11.26 -28.01
C ARG A 189 3.60 10.60 -27.17
N PHE A 190 3.87 10.36 -25.89
CA PHE A 190 2.88 9.86 -24.95
C PHE A 190 1.72 10.86 -24.76
N LEU A 191 2.03 12.15 -24.58
CA LEU A 191 1.02 13.20 -24.46
C LEU A 191 0.18 13.31 -25.73
N ASP A 192 0.82 13.38 -26.91
CA ASP A 192 0.14 13.48 -28.21
C ASP A 192 -0.86 12.33 -28.40
N SER A 193 -0.39 11.08 -28.25
CA SER A 193 -1.22 9.89 -28.45
C SER A 193 -2.33 9.75 -27.41
N SER A 194 -2.07 10.14 -26.16
CA SER A 194 -3.06 10.03 -25.07
C SER A 194 -4.14 11.11 -25.18
N ILE A 195 -3.76 12.34 -25.53
CA ILE A 195 -4.69 13.45 -25.76
C ILE A 195 -5.54 13.14 -27.00
N GLU A 196 -4.95 12.73 -28.13
CA GLU A 196 -5.72 12.32 -29.32
C GLU A 196 -6.71 11.19 -28.99
N TYR A 197 -6.28 10.20 -28.21
CA TYR A 197 -7.15 9.10 -27.81
C TYR A 197 -8.38 9.58 -27.03
N LEU A 198 -8.21 10.51 -26.07
CA LEU A 198 -9.33 10.98 -25.25
C LEU A 198 -10.17 12.05 -25.96
N ASP A 199 -9.53 13.04 -26.56
CA ASP A 199 -10.23 14.20 -27.10
C ASP A 199 -10.86 13.93 -28.48
N VAL A 200 -10.29 13.01 -29.25
CA VAL A 200 -10.84 12.62 -30.55
C VAL A 200 -11.55 11.27 -30.47
N ARG A 201 -10.83 10.20 -30.10
CA ARG A 201 -11.38 8.84 -30.25
C ARG A 201 -12.45 8.52 -29.22
N TYR A 202 -12.20 8.82 -27.94
CA TYR A 202 -13.18 8.58 -26.88
C TYR A 202 -14.40 9.49 -27.07
N ARG A 203 -14.18 10.77 -27.35
CA ARG A 203 -15.25 11.76 -27.61
C ARG A 203 -16.16 11.37 -28.77
N ASN A 204 -15.62 10.83 -29.85
CA ASN A 204 -16.42 10.48 -31.03
C ASN A 204 -17.07 9.10 -30.94
N ASN A 205 -16.45 8.14 -30.24
CA ASN A 205 -16.87 6.73 -30.32
C ASN A 205 -17.47 6.16 -29.02
N VAL A 206 -17.17 6.75 -27.85
CA VAL A 206 -17.60 6.21 -26.55
C VAL A 206 -18.52 7.19 -25.82
N LEU A 207 -18.16 8.47 -25.80
CA LEU A 207 -18.95 9.52 -25.14
C LEU A 207 -20.43 9.53 -25.58
N PRO A 208 -20.79 9.39 -26.87
CA PRO A 208 -22.19 9.46 -27.29
C PRO A 208 -23.03 8.24 -26.89
N LEU A 209 -22.39 7.15 -26.46
CA LEU A 209 -23.08 5.91 -26.12
C LEU A 209 -23.58 5.97 -24.67
N GLU A 210 -24.84 5.60 -24.43
CA GLU A 210 -25.34 5.36 -23.06
C GLU A 210 -24.95 3.97 -22.55
N LYS A 211 -24.95 2.98 -23.47
CA LYS A 211 -24.62 1.58 -23.20
C LYS A 211 -23.33 1.18 -23.90
N VAL A 212 -22.39 0.59 -23.18
CA VAL A 212 -21.09 0.15 -23.71
C VAL A 212 -20.87 -1.34 -23.48
N LYS A 213 -20.28 -2.04 -24.45
CA LYS A 213 -19.90 -3.45 -24.29
C LYS A 213 -18.82 -3.59 -23.22
N LEU A 214 -18.85 -4.68 -22.44
CA LEU A 214 -17.85 -4.98 -21.40
C LEU A 214 -16.40 -4.91 -21.93
N ALA A 215 -16.15 -5.43 -23.14
CA ALA A 215 -14.83 -5.36 -23.75
C ALA A 215 -14.35 -3.91 -23.99
N THR A 216 -15.24 -3.04 -24.48
CA THR A 216 -14.94 -1.62 -24.69
C THR A 216 -14.68 -0.92 -23.36
N PHE A 217 -15.54 -1.15 -22.36
CA PHE A 217 -15.36 -0.60 -21.02
C PHE A 217 -13.99 -0.97 -20.44
N ASN A 218 -13.63 -2.26 -20.45
CA ASN A 218 -12.36 -2.74 -19.92
C ASN A 218 -11.15 -2.17 -20.68
N ASN A 219 -11.25 -2.04 -22.00
CA ASN A 219 -10.18 -1.46 -22.82
C ASN A 219 -9.95 0.02 -22.50
N VAL A 220 -11.02 0.81 -22.38
CA VAL A 220 -10.92 2.22 -21.99
C VAL A 220 -10.38 2.34 -20.57
N ALA A 221 -10.95 1.62 -19.60
CA ALA A 221 -10.52 1.67 -18.20
C ALA A 221 -9.02 1.33 -18.07
N ARG A 222 -8.55 0.31 -18.81
CA ARG A 222 -7.12 -0.05 -18.87
C ARG A 222 -6.28 1.05 -19.51
N ALA A 223 -6.75 1.70 -20.57
CA ALA A 223 -6.04 2.81 -21.19
C ALA A 223 -5.90 3.99 -20.21
N LEU A 224 -6.99 4.39 -19.55
CA LEU A 224 -7.00 5.44 -18.52
C LEU A 224 -6.04 5.11 -17.37
N ALA A 225 -6.04 3.87 -16.88
CA ALA A 225 -5.13 3.43 -15.83
C ALA A 225 -3.65 3.50 -16.25
N LYS A 226 -3.33 3.11 -17.50
CA LYS A 226 -1.98 3.23 -18.06
C LYS A 226 -1.54 4.70 -18.17
N MET A 227 -2.42 5.57 -18.69
CA MET A 227 -2.15 7.00 -18.81
C MET A 227 -1.88 7.64 -17.44
N ARG A 228 -2.75 7.35 -16.45
CA ARG A 228 -2.59 7.82 -15.06
C ARG A 228 -1.26 7.37 -14.46
N THR A 229 -0.90 6.10 -14.67
CA THR A 229 0.36 5.54 -14.16
C THR A 229 1.57 6.19 -14.81
N ARG A 230 1.56 6.38 -16.13
CA ARG A 230 2.67 7.06 -16.83
C ARG A 230 2.80 8.50 -16.37
N LEU A 231 1.71 9.27 -16.29
CA LEU A 231 1.74 10.65 -15.77
C LEU A 231 2.31 10.73 -14.35
N TYR A 232 1.90 9.81 -13.48
CA TYR A 232 2.43 9.75 -12.11
C TYR A 232 3.94 9.48 -12.09
N ASN A 233 4.43 8.56 -12.91
CA ASN A 233 5.85 8.26 -13.02
C ASN A 233 6.70 9.40 -13.64
N GLU A 234 6.06 10.32 -14.36
CA GLU A 234 6.70 11.48 -15.00
C GLU A 234 6.65 12.74 -14.13
N THR A 235 5.92 12.71 -13.02
CA THR A 235 5.66 13.91 -12.19
C THR A 235 6.96 14.54 -11.69
N ASP A 236 7.93 13.71 -11.30
CA ASP A 236 9.26 14.16 -10.85
C ASP A 236 10.16 14.66 -12.00
N ASN A 237 9.79 14.32 -13.25
CA ASN A 237 10.55 14.69 -14.45
C ASN A 237 10.07 16.00 -15.08
N LEU A 238 8.86 16.47 -14.75
CA LEU A 238 8.27 17.67 -15.37
C LEU A 238 9.16 18.92 -15.23
N GLN A 239 9.92 19.02 -14.15
CA GLN A 239 10.90 20.09 -13.96
C GLN A 239 11.99 20.14 -15.04
N PHE A 240 12.26 19.03 -15.74
CA PHE A 240 13.26 18.93 -16.81
C PHE A 240 12.66 19.19 -18.21
N TYR A 241 11.34 19.19 -18.36
CA TYR A 241 10.66 19.29 -19.66
C TYR A 241 10.07 20.68 -19.97
N GLY A 242 10.15 21.59 -19.00
CA GLY A 242 9.65 22.95 -19.14
C GLY A 242 8.13 23.11 -18.95
N PRO A 243 7.65 24.37 -19.02
CA PRO A 243 6.28 24.72 -18.67
C PRO A 243 5.23 24.16 -19.65
N ASP A 244 5.54 24.10 -20.95
CA ASP A 244 4.63 23.55 -21.98
C ASP A 244 4.19 22.12 -21.65
N LYS A 245 5.16 21.24 -21.39
CA LYS A 245 4.89 19.83 -21.07
C LYS A 245 4.16 19.67 -19.74
N THR A 246 4.41 20.57 -18.79
CA THR A 246 3.66 20.62 -17.53
C THR A 246 2.20 20.97 -17.77
N ASP A 247 1.90 21.94 -18.62
CA ASP A 247 0.53 22.34 -18.95
C ASP A 247 -0.20 21.24 -19.72
N ARG A 248 0.46 20.62 -20.71
CA ARG A 248 -0.09 19.47 -21.44
C ARG A 248 -0.33 18.25 -20.54
N ALA A 249 0.53 18.02 -19.54
CA ALA A 249 0.31 16.98 -18.54
C ALA A 249 -0.93 17.26 -17.67
N ARG A 250 -1.17 18.53 -17.29
CA ARG A 250 -2.39 18.96 -16.56
C ARG A 250 -3.63 18.81 -17.43
N GLU A 251 -3.55 19.15 -18.72
CA GLU A 251 -4.61 18.92 -19.70
C GLU A 251 -4.96 17.44 -19.77
N LEU A 252 -3.97 16.57 -19.99
CA LEU A 252 -4.20 15.12 -20.05
C LEU A 252 -4.80 14.58 -18.74
N ASN A 253 -4.33 15.05 -17.57
CA ASN A 253 -4.90 14.65 -16.30
C ASN A 253 -6.38 15.04 -16.17
N SER A 254 -6.74 16.22 -16.70
CA SER A 254 -8.14 16.70 -16.74
C SER A 254 -8.99 15.85 -17.69
N LEU A 255 -8.46 15.50 -18.86
CA LEU A 255 -9.12 14.60 -19.81
C LEU A 255 -9.32 13.19 -19.24
N ILE A 256 -8.35 12.65 -18.51
CA ILE A 256 -8.47 11.35 -17.83
C ILE A 256 -9.60 11.41 -16.80
N ALA A 257 -9.65 12.45 -15.97
CA ALA A 257 -10.69 12.62 -14.97
C ALA A 257 -12.09 12.73 -15.62
N TRP A 258 -12.20 13.52 -16.68
CA TRP A 258 -13.42 13.67 -17.47
C TRP A 258 -13.89 12.34 -18.08
N ALA A 259 -13.01 11.64 -18.80
CA ALA A 259 -13.35 10.39 -19.45
C ALA A 259 -13.71 9.30 -18.43
N ASN A 260 -13.02 9.25 -17.28
CA ASN A 260 -13.34 8.31 -16.21
C ASN A 260 -14.71 8.61 -15.58
N ALA A 261 -15.04 9.89 -15.38
CA ALA A 261 -16.34 10.31 -14.85
C ALA A 261 -17.48 9.96 -15.81
N ASP A 262 -17.29 10.16 -17.12
CA ASP A 262 -18.27 9.73 -18.13
C ASP A 262 -18.38 8.19 -18.19
N LEU A 263 -17.25 7.48 -18.27
CA LEU A 263 -17.22 6.02 -18.35
C LEU A 263 -17.93 5.36 -17.16
N SER A 264 -17.78 5.90 -15.95
CA SER A 264 -18.43 5.40 -14.73
C SER A 264 -19.96 5.49 -14.76
N LYS A 265 -20.53 6.34 -15.61
CA LYS A 265 -21.99 6.52 -15.76
C LYS A 265 -22.58 5.62 -16.86
N LYS A 266 -21.76 4.95 -17.66
CA LYS A 266 -22.22 4.10 -18.77
C LYS A 266 -22.83 2.81 -18.25
N GLU A 267 -23.93 2.37 -18.86
CA GLU A 267 -24.47 1.03 -18.60
C GLU A 267 -23.63 -0.01 -19.34
N VAL A 268 -23.05 -0.96 -18.61
CA VAL A 268 -22.21 -2.01 -19.21
C VAL A 268 -23.09 -3.18 -19.65
N VAL A 269 -23.17 -3.39 -20.96
CA VAL A 269 -23.96 -4.47 -21.57
C VAL A 269 -23.06 -5.64 -22.02
N GLY A 270 -23.64 -6.84 -22.05
CA GLY A 270 -22.89 -8.08 -22.31
C GLY A 270 -22.22 -8.65 -21.05
N THR A 271 -22.74 -8.32 -19.86
CA THR A 271 -22.47 -9.05 -18.60
C THR A 271 -23.13 -10.43 -18.59
N GLU A 272 -24.02 -10.71 -19.55
CA GLU A 272 -24.51 -12.03 -19.87
C GLU A 272 -23.33 -12.91 -20.28
N ARG A 273 -22.83 -13.63 -19.29
CA ARG A 273 -21.91 -14.75 -19.41
C ARG A 273 -22.30 -15.56 -20.66
N SER A 274 -21.51 -15.41 -21.71
CA SER A 274 -21.24 -16.49 -22.65
C SER A 274 -20.90 -17.74 -21.83
N ARG A 275 -21.89 -18.61 -21.60
CA ARG A 275 -21.86 -19.86 -20.79
C ARG A 275 -20.58 -19.97 -19.95
N SER A 276 -20.56 -19.26 -18.82
CA SER A 276 -19.39 -19.27 -17.94
C SER A 276 -19.13 -20.71 -17.49
N HIS A 277 -17.95 -21.25 -17.80
CA HIS A 277 -17.45 -22.51 -17.24
C HIS A 277 -17.07 -22.29 -15.78
N VAL A 278 -18.06 -21.88 -14.98
CA VAL A 278 -17.88 -21.42 -13.61
C VAL A 278 -18.99 -22.08 -12.80
N CYS A 279 -18.60 -22.80 -11.76
CA CYS A 279 -19.47 -23.65 -10.98
C CYS A 279 -20.59 -22.81 -10.35
N PRO A 280 -21.87 -23.17 -10.52
CA PRO A 280 -22.99 -22.42 -9.96
C PRO A 280 -23.02 -22.46 -8.43
N ARG A 281 -22.30 -23.41 -7.81
CA ARG A 281 -22.28 -23.59 -6.35
C ARG A 281 -21.19 -22.79 -5.65
N CYS A 282 -19.99 -22.73 -6.25
CA CYS A 282 -18.81 -22.17 -5.59
C CYS A 282 -18.10 -21.07 -6.39
N GLY A 283 -18.57 -20.75 -7.61
CA GLY A 283 -18.01 -19.63 -8.38
C GLY A 283 -16.63 -19.90 -8.98
N GLU A 284 -16.10 -21.11 -8.83
CA GLU A 284 -14.80 -21.53 -9.36
C GLU A 284 -14.87 -22.09 -10.78
N MET A 285 -13.75 -22.03 -11.51
CA MET A 285 -13.68 -22.50 -12.90
C MET A 285 -13.94 -24.02 -13.01
N MET A 286 -14.89 -24.40 -13.86
CA MET A 286 -15.18 -25.78 -14.20
C MET A 286 -14.18 -26.30 -15.25
N VAL A 287 -13.80 -27.56 -15.12
CA VAL A 287 -12.89 -28.25 -16.02
C VAL A 287 -13.70 -29.20 -16.90
N CYS A 288 -13.43 -29.21 -18.21
CA CYS A 288 -14.08 -30.14 -19.14
C CYS A 288 -13.34 -31.49 -19.16
N TYR A 289 -14.03 -32.57 -18.78
CA TYR A 289 -13.51 -33.93 -18.87
C TYR A 289 -14.52 -34.85 -19.57
N LYS A 290 -14.09 -35.51 -20.65
CA LYS A 290 -14.93 -36.38 -21.50
C LYS A 290 -16.26 -35.74 -21.96
N GLY A 291 -16.24 -34.44 -22.26
CA GLY A 291 -17.41 -33.70 -22.75
C GLY A 291 -18.40 -33.24 -21.67
N MET A 292 -18.11 -33.49 -20.40
CA MET A 292 -18.87 -32.98 -19.25
C MET A 292 -18.05 -31.93 -18.50
N TRP A 293 -18.71 -30.87 -18.05
CA TRP A 293 -18.08 -29.84 -17.22
C TRP A 293 -18.20 -30.26 -15.76
N ILE A 294 -17.09 -30.31 -15.04
CA ILE A 294 -17.06 -30.71 -13.63
C ILE A 294 -16.34 -29.63 -12.83
N CYS A 295 -16.89 -29.25 -11.69
CA CYS A 295 -16.17 -28.42 -10.73
C CYS A 295 -15.18 -29.30 -9.91
N PRO A 296 -13.86 -29.02 -9.98
CA PRO A 296 -12.86 -29.82 -9.27
C PRO A 296 -13.02 -29.77 -7.74
N ASP A 297 -13.52 -28.66 -7.19
CA ASP A 297 -13.66 -28.47 -5.75
C ASP A 297 -15.00 -28.97 -5.20
N CYS A 298 -16.06 -28.90 -6.01
CA CYS A 298 -17.43 -29.07 -5.54
C CYS A 298 -18.08 -30.37 -6.06
N GLY A 299 -17.47 -31.03 -7.06
CA GLY A 299 -17.99 -32.24 -7.70
C GLY A 299 -19.26 -32.03 -8.52
N THR A 300 -19.75 -30.79 -8.62
CA THR A 300 -20.95 -30.41 -9.36
C THR A 300 -20.70 -30.54 -10.87
N LEU A 301 -21.59 -31.29 -11.55
CA LEU A 301 -21.70 -31.41 -13.01
C LEU A 301 -22.48 -30.24 -13.61
#